data_AF-A0A9E0DKZ5-F1
#
_entry.id   AF-A0A9E0DKZ5-F1
#
_cell.length_a   1.000
_cell.length_b   1.000
_cell.length_c   1.000
_cell.angle_alpha   90.00
_cell.angle_beta   90.00
_cell.angle_gamma   90.00
#
_symmetry.space_group_name_H-M   'P 1'
#
loop_
_entity.id
_entity.type
_entity.pdbx_description
1 polymer ?
#
loop_
_entity_poly.entity_id
_entity_poly.type
_entity_poly.pdbx_seq_one_letter_code
_entity_poly.pdbx_strand_id
1 'polypeptide(L)'
;MNRTRLIFISIIVLALVVVGVSLALRASGSGTGAALTVEKPDTVTVRVITALPVEEWVNKAAASYNAGSPTIDGVPIQVEIVGMDGLTALGKWDRNEYGSLADGLTPEQVAEAQRTTLANFPTVWIPDSRYLVELANASYKERLGRDVFLTDGEYRARPIAVSLFTWGIYDSRATVLEQKYGDVSWESIHAAAIAKGGWPELGGDASWGFFKLVVPNPSKNVGGLAAMIAAAGEFYGRTDISVADITQPDFQAWLVELMGATTDVG
;
A
#
# COMPACT_ATOMS: atom_id res chain seq x y z
N MET A 1 14.21 83.62 -14.82
CA MET A 1 13.60 82.27 -14.81
C MET A 1 12.85 82.10 -13.49
N ASN A 2 11.52 82.02 -13.52
CA ASN A 2 10.71 82.17 -12.29
C ASN A 2 10.90 80.96 -11.36
N ARG A 3 10.95 81.20 -10.04
CA ARG A 3 11.16 80.17 -8.98
C ARG A 3 10.32 78.91 -9.22
N THR A 4 9.10 79.04 -9.72
CA THR A 4 8.20 77.93 -10.05
C THR A 4 8.73 77.01 -11.16
N ARG A 5 9.39 77.55 -12.19
CA ARG A 5 10.01 76.75 -13.26
C ARG A 5 11.25 76.01 -12.76
N LEU A 6 12.02 76.62 -11.85
CA LEU A 6 13.17 75.98 -11.20
C LEU A 6 12.72 74.78 -10.35
N ILE A 7 11.66 74.94 -9.57
CA ILE A 7 11.09 73.87 -8.74
C ILE A 7 10.57 72.72 -9.62
N PHE A 8 9.85 73.05 -10.69
CA PHE A 8 9.33 72.03 -11.62
C PHE A 8 10.45 71.23 -12.30
N ILE A 9 11.51 71.91 -12.75
CA ILE A 9 12.68 71.24 -13.34
C ILE A 9 13.39 70.36 -12.30
N SER A 10 13.54 70.82 -11.05
CA SER A 10 14.17 70.01 -10.00
C SER A 10 13.38 68.75 -9.66
N ILE A 11 12.05 68.79 -9.70
CA ILE A 11 11.20 67.60 -9.48
C ILE A 11 11.36 66.61 -10.64
N ILE A 12 11.40 67.09 -11.88
CA ILE A 12 11.61 66.23 -13.06
C ILE A 12 12.99 65.57 -13.01
N VAL A 13 14.04 66.33 -12.67
CA VAL A 13 15.40 65.79 -12.54
C VAL A 13 15.45 64.74 -11.43
N LEU A 14 14.83 65.00 -10.28
CA LEU A 14 14.76 64.02 -9.19
C LEU A 14 14.01 62.75 -9.61
N ALA A 15 12.89 62.87 -10.31
CA ALA A 15 12.15 61.73 -10.82
C ALA A 15 12.98 60.90 -11.82
N LEU A 16 13.70 61.57 -12.73
CA LEU A 16 14.60 60.90 -13.68
C LEU A 16 15.78 60.23 -12.98
N VAL A 17 16.32 60.81 -11.91
CA VAL A 17 17.37 60.19 -11.10
C VAL A 17 16.83 58.96 -10.37
N VAL A 18 15.64 59.03 -9.77
CA VAL A 18 15.00 57.87 -9.11
C VAL A 18 14.75 56.74 -10.11
N VAL A 19 14.23 57.05 -11.30
CA VAL A 19 14.00 56.06 -12.36
C VAL A 19 15.32 55.50 -12.89
N GLY A 20 16.33 56.34 -13.10
CA GLY A 20 17.66 55.94 -13.56
C GLY A 20 18.39 55.04 -12.56
N VAL A 21 18.34 55.39 -11.27
CA VAL A 21 18.89 54.55 -10.18
C VAL A 21 18.11 53.23 -10.07
N SER A 22 16.78 53.26 -10.21
CA SER A 22 15.97 52.03 -10.19
C SER A 22 16.27 51.10 -11.37
N LEU A 23 16.50 51.65 -12.57
CA LEU A 23 16.89 50.88 -13.75
C LEU A 23 18.33 50.38 -13.65
N ALA A 24 19.24 51.20 -13.14
CA ALA A 24 20.62 50.79 -12.89
C ALA A 24 20.67 49.65 -11.86
N LEU A 25 19.95 49.77 -10.74
CA LEU A 25 19.85 48.71 -9.73
C LEU A 25 19.14 47.45 -10.24
N ARG A 26 18.24 47.54 -11.22
CA ARG A 26 17.70 46.35 -11.91
C ARG A 26 18.68 45.73 -12.90
N ALA A 27 19.57 46.51 -13.49
CA ALA A 27 20.56 46.05 -14.45
C ALA A 27 21.82 45.48 -13.76
N SER A 28 22.18 45.99 -12.59
CA SER A 28 23.33 45.53 -11.78
C SER A 28 22.93 44.68 -10.58
N GLY A 29 21.67 44.75 -10.15
CA GLY A 29 21.08 43.74 -9.29
C GLY A 29 20.76 42.52 -10.13
N SER A 30 21.43 41.42 -9.81
CA SER A 30 20.89 40.07 -9.89
C SER A 30 19.58 40.03 -9.10
N GLY A 31 18.54 40.66 -9.67
CA GLY A 31 17.18 40.64 -9.19
C GLY A 31 16.74 39.20 -9.34
N THR A 32 16.95 38.45 -8.26
CA THR A 32 16.26 37.23 -7.91
C THR A 32 14.77 37.53 -7.87
N GLY A 33 14.17 37.71 -9.06
CA GLY A 33 12.99 36.92 -9.36
C GLY A 33 13.45 35.48 -9.28
N ALA A 34 13.60 34.97 -8.06
CA ALA A 34 13.46 33.56 -7.82
C ALA A 34 12.05 33.29 -8.32
N ALA A 35 11.97 32.89 -9.59
CA ALA A 35 10.87 32.07 -10.00
C ALA A 35 10.73 31.02 -8.88
N LEU A 36 9.51 30.78 -8.46
CA LEU A 36 9.17 29.64 -7.60
C LEU A 36 9.41 28.36 -8.40
N THR A 37 10.60 28.19 -8.96
CA THR A 37 11.08 27.00 -9.62
C THR A 37 11.55 26.13 -8.47
N VAL A 38 10.64 25.27 -8.02
CA VAL A 38 11.00 24.05 -7.32
C VAL A 38 12.19 23.46 -8.07
N GLU A 39 13.29 23.24 -7.36
CA GLU A 39 14.49 22.67 -7.95
C GLU A 39 14.11 21.36 -8.64
N LYS A 40 14.43 21.28 -9.92
CA LYS A 40 14.04 20.14 -10.74
C LYS A 40 14.83 18.93 -10.25
N PRO A 41 14.19 17.82 -9.87
CA PRO A 41 14.92 16.67 -9.37
C PRO A 41 15.79 16.07 -10.48
N ASP A 42 16.93 15.50 -10.09
CA ASP A 42 17.79 14.75 -11.02
C ASP A 42 17.12 13.48 -11.53
N THR A 43 16.20 12.91 -10.76
CA THR A 43 15.41 11.72 -11.11
C THR A 43 14.06 11.78 -10.41
N VAL A 44 12.98 11.46 -11.15
CA VAL A 44 11.65 11.26 -10.58
C VAL A 44 11.50 9.79 -10.20
N THR A 45 11.42 9.51 -8.89
CA THR A 45 11.16 8.14 -8.41
C THR A 45 9.67 7.90 -8.25
N VAL A 46 9.15 6.88 -8.94
CA VAL A 46 7.80 6.35 -8.75
C VAL A 46 7.90 5.11 -7.88
N ARG A 47 7.50 5.23 -6.62
CA ARG A 47 7.51 4.09 -5.68
C ARG A 47 6.17 3.37 -5.71
N VAL A 48 6.20 2.09 -6.02
CA VAL A 48 5.03 1.22 -6.06
C VAL A 48 5.11 0.22 -4.92
N ILE A 49 4.18 0.30 -3.98
CA ILE A 49 3.96 -0.77 -3.02
C ILE A 49 3.07 -1.81 -3.72
N THR A 50 3.49 -3.07 -3.73
CA THR A 50 2.76 -4.14 -4.38
C THR A 50 2.57 -5.34 -3.47
N ALA A 51 1.41 -5.98 -3.57
CA ALA A 51 1.14 -7.22 -2.88
C ALA A 51 2.08 -8.34 -3.35
N LEU A 52 2.53 -9.17 -2.40
CA LEU A 52 3.46 -10.27 -2.64
C LEU A 52 3.03 -11.23 -3.77
N PRO A 53 1.74 -11.62 -3.92
CA PRO A 53 1.32 -12.56 -4.97
C PRO A 53 1.53 -12.06 -6.40
N VAL A 54 1.61 -10.75 -6.62
CA VAL A 54 1.80 -10.14 -7.95
C VAL A 54 3.16 -9.44 -8.08
N GLU A 55 3.99 -9.49 -7.04
CA GLU A 55 5.26 -8.78 -6.96
C GLU A 55 6.18 -9.11 -8.14
N GLU A 56 6.29 -10.39 -8.52
CA GLU A 56 7.15 -10.80 -9.64
C GLU A 56 6.69 -10.17 -10.97
N TRP A 57 5.38 -10.14 -11.22
CA TRP A 57 4.82 -9.55 -12.44
C TRP A 57 5.06 -8.04 -12.48
N VAL A 58 4.84 -7.36 -11.36
CA VAL A 58 5.06 -5.91 -11.22
C VAL A 58 6.54 -5.56 -11.34
N ASN A 59 7.44 -6.35 -10.73
CA ASN A 59 8.89 -6.18 -10.88
C ASN A 59 9.35 -6.30 -12.33
N LYS A 60 8.85 -7.31 -13.07
CA LYS A 60 9.15 -7.46 -14.50
C LYS A 60 8.67 -6.26 -15.32
N ALA A 61 7.46 -5.77 -15.03
CA ALA A 61 6.92 -4.58 -15.69
C ALA A 61 7.75 -3.33 -15.41
N ALA A 62 8.14 -3.11 -14.15
CA ALA A 62 9.01 -1.99 -13.76
C ALA A 62 10.40 -2.08 -14.39
N ALA A 63 11.01 -3.27 -14.41
CA ALA A 63 12.30 -3.49 -15.06
C ALA A 63 12.23 -3.16 -16.56
N SER A 64 11.18 -3.63 -17.25
CA SER A 64 10.95 -3.30 -18.66
C SER A 64 10.73 -1.81 -18.89
N TYR A 65 9.98 -1.14 -18.01
CA TYR A 65 9.75 0.30 -18.09
C TYR A 65 11.05 1.09 -17.91
N ASN A 66 11.82 0.78 -16.86
CA ASN A 66 13.08 1.44 -16.54
C ASN A 66 14.14 1.24 -17.64
N ALA A 67 14.19 0.06 -18.26
CA ALA A 67 15.08 -0.22 -19.39
C ALA A 67 14.80 0.70 -20.60
N GLY A 68 13.57 1.19 -20.74
CA GLY A 68 13.19 2.16 -21.76
C GLY A 68 13.75 3.58 -21.55
N SER A 69 14.46 3.83 -20.45
CA SER A 69 14.96 5.16 -20.06
C SER A 69 13.91 6.28 -20.17
N PRO A 70 12.72 6.09 -19.57
CA PRO A 70 11.62 7.03 -19.69
C PRO A 70 11.98 8.37 -19.05
N THR A 71 11.49 9.47 -19.63
CA THR A 71 11.72 10.82 -19.10
C THR A 71 10.42 11.61 -19.08
N ILE A 72 10.33 12.54 -18.12
CA ILE A 72 9.31 13.60 -18.08
C ILE A 72 10.01 14.95 -18.03
N ASP A 73 9.70 15.82 -18.99
CA ASP A 73 10.38 17.11 -19.18
C ASP A 73 11.92 16.99 -19.27
N GLY A 74 12.46 15.84 -19.70
CA GLY A 74 13.90 15.58 -19.74
C GLY A 74 14.51 15.16 -18.41
N VAL A 75 13.71 14.85 -17.38
CA VAL A 75 14.15 14.20 -16.14
C VAL A 75 13.89 12.70 -16.25
N PRO A 76 14.89 11.84 -15.98
CA PRO A 76 14.70 10.39 -15.88
C PRO A 76 13.61 10.01 -14.88
N ILE A 77 12.78 9.04 -15.25
CA ILE A 77 11.83 8.39 -14.36
C ILE A 77 12.39 7.03 -13.95
N GLN A 78 12.42 6.76 -12.66
CA GLN A 78 12.80 5.47 -12.09
C GLN A 78 11.62 4.88 -11.32
N VAL A 79 11.16 3.70 -11.71
CA VAL A 79 10.16 2.94 -10.96
C VAL A 79 10.84 2.02 -9.97
N GLU A 80 10.46 2.13 -8.69
CA GLU A 80 10.93 1.30 -7.59
C GLU A 80 9.77 0.46 -7.06
N ILE A 81 9.98 -0.86 -6.90
CA ILE A 81 8.97 -1.78 -6.38
C ILE A 81 9.31 -2.16 -4.94
N VAL A 82 8.31 -2.10 -4.06
CA VAL A 82 8.38 -2.56 -2.68
C VAL A 82 7.30 -3.63 -2.47
N GLY A 83 7.74 -4.90 -2.40
CA GLY A 83 6.87 -6.02 -2.04
C GLY A 83 6.43 -5.94 -0.58
N MET A 84 5.12 -6.00 -0.33
CA MET A 84 4.56 -5.95 1.01
C MET A 84 3.18 -6.62 1.06
N ASP A 85 2.85 -7.29 2.16
CA ASP A 85 1.49 -7.75 2.40
C ASP A 85 0.49 -6.57 2.49
N GLY A 86 -0.72 -6.74 1.95
CA GLY A 86 -1.74 -5.71 1.93
C GLY A 86 -2.18 -5.22 3.31
N LEU A 87 -2.35 -6.10 4.30
CA LEU A 87 -2.69 -5.72 5.68
C LEU A 87 -1.51 -5.05 6.39
N THR A 88 -0.29 -5.46 6.07
CA THR A 88 0.91 -4.77 6.56
C THR A 88 0.98 -3.34 6.02
N ALA A 89 0.75 -3.16 4.72
CA ALA A 89 0.70 -1.84 4.09
C ALA A 89 -0.44 -0.98 4.66
N LEU A 90 -1.64 -1.56 4.84
CA LEU A 90 -2.77 -0.90 5.50
C LEU A 90 -2.39 -0.43 6.91
N GLY A 91 -1.74 -1.26 7.72
CA GLY A 91 -1.30 -0.86 9.05
C GLY A 91 -0.32 0.31 9.04
N LYS A 92 0.53 0.42 8.01
CA LYS A 92 1.44 1.57 7.84
C LYS A 92 0.67 2.84 7.47
N TRP A 93 -0.36 2.73 6.63
CA TRP A 93 -1.30 3.80 6.37
C TRP A 93 -1.98 4.23 7.68
N ASP A 94 -2.55 3.30 8.43
CA ASP A 94 -3.26 3.60 9.68
C ASP A 94 -2.39 4.33 10.70
N ARG A 95 -1.12 3.94 10.83
CA ARG A 95 -0.17 4.56 11.77
C ARG A 95 0.52 5.81 11.21
N ASN A 96 0.18 6.25 10.01
CA ASN A 96 0.84 7.35 9.30
C ASN A 96 2.36 7.16 9.10
N GLU A 97 2.84 5.93 8.94
CA GLU A 97 4.28 5.66 8.83
C GLU A 97 4.89 6.25 7.56
N TYR A 98 4.08 6.49 6.52
CA TYR A 98 4.52 7.18 5.31
C TYR A 98 4.64 8.70 5.49
N GLY A 99 4.11 9.26 6.58
CA GLY A 99 4.29 10.67 6.92
C GLY A 99 3.45 11.62 6.08
N SER A 100 2.15 11.37 5.95
CA SER A 100 1.27 12.27 5.20
C SER A 100 1.29 13.70 5.76
N LEU A 101 1.30 14.67 4.88
CA LEU A 101 1.23 16.08 5.24
C LEU A 101 -0.20 16.50 5.59
N ALA A 102 -0.31 17.38 6.59
CA ALA A 102 -1.55 18.10 6.85
C ALA A 102 -1.94 18.97 5.66
N ASP A 103 -3.24 19.23 5.52
CA ASP A 103 -3.73 20.04 4.41
C ASP A 103 -3.24 21.50 4.51
N GLY A 104 -2.99 22.11 3.35
CA GLY A 104 -2.54 23.50 3.26
C GLY A 104 -1.06 23.78 3.61
N LEU A 105 -0.25 22.77 3.88
CA LEU A 105 1.20 22.95 4.06
C LEU A 105 1.87 23.30 2.73
N THR A 106 2.62 24.41 2.70
CA THR A 106 3.48 24.75 1.56
C THR A 106 4.81 23.99 1.65
N PRO A 107 5.51 23.76 0.52
CA PRO A 107 6.80 23.07 0.52
C PRO A 107 7.81 23.68 1.49
N GLU A 108 7.80 25.00 1.73
CA GLU A 108 8.71 25.71 2.63
C GLU A 108 8.41 25.42 4.12
N GLN A 109 7.16 25.04 4.43
CA GLN A 109 6.71 24.75 5.79
C GLN A 109 6.98 23.30 6.22
N VAL A 110 7.40 22.44 5.29
CA VAL A 110 7.71 21.04 5.59
C VAL A 110 9.06 20.95 6.30
N ALA A 111 9.03 20.48 7.55
CA ALA A 111 10.23 20.29 8.38
C ALA A 111 11.14 19.21 7.77
N GLU A 112 12.45 19.31 8.02
CA GLU A 112 13.44 18.38 7.47
C GLU A 112 13.13 16.92 7.82
N ALA A 113 12.71 16.64 9.06
CA ALA A 113 12.30 15.30 9.46
C ALA A 113 11.12 14.77 8.63
N GLN A 114 10.15 15.62 8.28
CA GLN A 114 9.03 15.24 7.42
C GLN A 114 9.48 15.01 5.97
N ARG A 115 10.42 15.80 5.45
CA ARG A 115 11.01 15.58 4.12
C ARG A 115 11.67 14.20 4.03
N THR A 116 12.43 13.82 5.06
CA THR A 116 13.04 12.49 5.15
C THR A 116 11.99 11.37 5.16
N THR A 117 10.88 11.55 5.89
CA THR A 117 9.78 10.57 5.85
C THR A 117 9.12 10.51 4.48
N LEU A 118 8.86 11.67 3.86
CA LEU A 118 8.22 11.78 2.54
C LEU A 118 9.07 11.21 1.40
N ALA A 119 10.39 11.17 1.54
CA ALA A 119 11.27 10.50 0.59
C ALA A 119 10.90 9.00 0.42
N ASN A 120 10.26 8.42 1.43
CA ASN A 120 9.75 7.04 1.44
C ASN A 120 8.24 6.93 1.13
N PHE A 121 7.55 8.03 0.83
CA PHE A 121 6.12 8.04 0.56
C PHE A 121 5.81 7.25 -0.73
N PRO A 122 4.82 6.35 -0.74
CA PRO A 122 4.49 5.56 -1.91
C PRO A 122 3.68 6.39 -2.91
N THR A 123 4.04 6.31 -4.19
CA THR A 123 3.30 6.95 -5.29
C THR A 123 2.09 6.12 -5.70
N VAL A 124 2.24 4.79 -5.68
CA VAL A 124 1.23 3.82 -6.10
C VAL A 124 1.13 2.71 -5.07
N TRP A 125 -0.09 2.21 -4.86
CA TRP A 125 -0.33 0.99 -4.10
C TRP A 125 -1.16 0.01 -4.93
N ILE A 126 -0.64 -1.20 -5.11
CA ILE A 126 -1.31 -2.35 -5.73
C ILE A 126 -1.58 -3.37 -4.63
N PRO A 127 -2.71 -3.26 -3.90
CA PRO A 127 -3.08 -4.25 -2.90
C PRO A 127 -3.60 -5.54 -3.54
N ASP A 128 -3.54 -6.61 -2.76
CA ASP A 128 -4.16 -7.91 -3.02
C ASP A 128 -5.69 -7.88 -2.93
N SER A 129 -6.26 -6.90 -2.21
CA SER A 129 -7.71 -6.67 -2.15
C SER A 129 -8.06 -5.19 -2.33
N ARG A 130 -9.08 -4.95 -3.17
CA ARG A 130 -9.67 -3.62 -3.40
C ARG A 130 -10.12 -2.96 -2.09
N TYR A 131 -10.66 -3.74 -1.17
CA TYR A 131 -11.23 -3.23 0.08
C TYR A 131 -10.19 -2.53 0.97
N LEU A 132 -8.90 -2.90 0.84
CA LEU A 132 -7.83 -2.27 1.63
C LEU A 132 -7.65 -0.78 1.31
N VAL A 133 -7.91 -0.39 0.06
CA VAL A 133 -7.89 1.03 -0.34
C VAL A 133 -9.01 1.81 0.33
N GLU A 134 -10.19 1.20 0.45
CA GLU A 134 -11.37 1.78 1.09
C GLU A 134 -11.15 1.92 2.61
N LEU A 135 -10.54 0.91 3.24
CA LEU A 135 -10.12 0.98 4.65
C LEU A 135 -9.08 2.06 4.91
N ALA A 136 -8.06 2.17 4.04
CA ALA A 136 -7.05 3.21 4.16
C ALA A 136 -7.68 4.61 4.08
N ASN A 137 -8.64 4.81 3.17
CA ASN A 137 -9.40 6.06 3.11
C ASN A 137 -10.22 6.34 4.37
N ALA A 138 -10.88 5.33 4.95
CA ALA A 138 -11.64 5.51 6.18
C ALA A 138 -10.75 6.05 7.32
N SER A 139 -9.56 5.46 7.48
CA SER A 139 -8.54 5.88 8.45
C SER A 139 -7.97 7.28 8.17
N TYR A 140 -7.69 7.58 6.91
CA TYR A 140 -7.10 8.86 6.51
C TYR A 140 -8.08 10.02 6.45
N LYS A 141 -9.36 9.78 6.15
CA LYS A 141 -10.37 10.82 6.08
C LYS A 141 -10.59 11.48 7.44
N GLU A 142 -10.54 10.69 8.52
CA GLU A 142 -10.56 11.22 9.88
C GLU A 142 -9.36 12.12 10.19
N ARG A 143 -8.19 11.83 9.59
CA ARG A 143 -6.94 12.56 9.83
C ARG A 143 -6.77 13.80 8.95
N LEU A 144 -6.98 13.65 7.65
CA LEU A 144 -6.66 14.66 6.62
C LEU A 144 -7.89 15.40 6.12
N GLY A 145 -9.10 15.00 6.52
CA GLY A 145 -10.35 15.56 6.01
C GLY A 145 -10.63 15.21 4.55
N ARG A 146 -9.82 14.35 3.92
CA ARG A 146 -9.93 13.93 2.53
C ARG A 146 -9.47 12.49 2.33
N ASP A 147 -9.92 11.89 1.23
CA ASP A 147 -9.49 10.56 0.80
C ASP A 147 -8.04 10.65 0.25
N VAL A 148 -7.23 9.64 0.57
CA VAL A 148 -5.86 9.50 -0.01
C VAL A 148 -5.93 8.87 -1.39
N PHE A 149 -6.85 7.92 -1.56
CA PHE A 149 -7.12 7.27 -2.82
C PHE A 149 -8.46 7.77 -3.35
N LEU A 150 -8.47 8.27 -4.59
CA LEU A 150 -9.70 8.73 -5.22
C LEU A 150 -10.69 7.57 -5.32
N THR A 151 -11.95 7.83 -4.96
CA THR A 151 -13.01 6.82 -4.89
C THR A 151 -13.98 6.91 -6.07
N ASP A 152 -13.95 8.01 -6.82
CA ASP A 152 -14.87 8.32 -7.91
C ASP A 152 -14.18 8.57 -9.26
N GLY A 153 -15.02 8.66 -10.30
CA GLY A 153 -14.60 8.99 -11.66
C GLY A 153 -13.63 8.01 -12.29
N GLU A 154 -12.83 8.54 -13.22
CA GLU A 154 -11.84 7.76 -13.97
C GLU A 154 -10.62 7.36 -13.13
N TYR A 155 -10.37 8.07 -12.03
CA TYR A 155 -9.22 7.92 -11.14
C TYR A 155 -9.43 6.96 -9.98
N ARG A 156 -10.64 6.40 -9.81
CA ARG A 156 -10.91 5.38 -8.79
C ARG A 156 -10.04 4.14 -8.96
N ALA A 157 -9.72 3.47 -7.85
CA ALA A 157 -9.05 2.17 -7.88
C ALA A 157 -9.80 1.17 -8.78
N ARG A 158 -9.08 0.57 -9.74
CA ARG A 158 -9.60 -0.40 -10.70
C ARG A 158 -9.03 -1.79 -10.40
N PRO A 159 -9.86 -2.85 -10.36
CA PRO A 159 -9.35 -4.22 -10.35
C PRO A 159 -8.57 -4.48 -11.64
N ILE A 160 -7.32 -4.90 -11.51
CA ILE A 160 -6.44 -5.22 -12.65
C ILE A 160 -6.19 -6.73 -12.79
N ALA A 161 -6.45 -7.50 -11.74
CA ALA A 161 -6.26 -8.94 -11.69
C ALA A 161 -7.24 -9.57 -10.70
N VAL A 162 -7.50 -10.87 -10.88
CA VAL A 162 -8.23 -11.73 -9.94
C VAL A 162 -7.41 -12.99 -9.73
N SER A 163 -7.22 -13.37 -8.48
CA SER A 163 -6.55 -14.62 -8.10
C SER A 163 -7.57 -15.56 -7.48
N LEU A 164 -7.48 -16.85 -7.84
CA LEU A 164 -8.25 -17.89 -7.15
C LEU A 164 -7.56 -18.22 -5.84
N PHE A 165 -8.32 -18.22 -4.76
CA PHE A 165 -7.85 -18.74 -3.49
C PHE A 165 -7.98 -20.27 -3.50
N THR A 166 -6.85 -20.96 -3.36
CA THR A 166 -6.78 -22.42 -3.46
C THR A 166 -5.91 -22.98 -2.36
N TRP A 167 -6.13 -24.24 -2.03
CA TRP A 167 -5.24 -24.99 -1.16
C TRP A 167 -4.24 -25.80 -1.96
N GLY A 168 -3.06 -25.97 -1.39
CA GLY A 168 -2.08 -26.93 -1.87
C GLY A 168 -2.02 -28.12 -0.92
N ILE A 169 -2.20 -29.32 -1.46
CA ILE A 169 -1.96 -30.57 -0.74
C ILE A 169 -1.13 -31.49 -1.64
N TYR A 170 -0.17 -32.20 -1.04
CA TYR A 170 0.54 -33.25 -1.76
C TYR A 170 -0.44 -34.34 -2.16
N ASP A 171 -0.40 -34.77 -3.43
CA ASP A 171 -1.31 -35.79 -4.00
C ASP A 171 -1.41 -37.05 -3.12
N SER A 172 -0.27 -37.60 -2.69
CA SER A 172 -0.19 -38.73 -1.75
C SER A 172 -0.92 -38.53 -0.41
N ARG A 173 -1.07 -37.29 0.05
CA ARG A 173 -1.79 -36.93 1.29
C ARG A 173 -3.27 -36.73 1.01
N ALA A 174 -3.60 -36.09 -0.11
CA ALA A 174 -4.98 -35.92 -0.55
C ALA A 174 -5.68 -37.28 -0.69
N THR A 175 -5.05 -38.24 -1.37
CA THR A 175 -5.59 -39.60 -1.55
C THR A 175 -5.97 -40.26 -0.22
N VAL A 176 -5.15 -40.10 0.83
CA VAL A 176 -5.43 -40.67 2.16
C VAL A 176 -6.64 -40.01 2.80
N LEU A 177 -6.73 -38.68 2.74
CA LEU A 177 -7.87 -37.94 3.26
C LEU A 177 -9.15 -38.28 2.50
N GLU A 178 -9.07 -38.41 1.17
CA GLU A 178 -10.21 -38.74 0.33
C GLU A 178 -10.75 -40.15 0.62
N GLN A 179 -9.85 -41.13 0.76
CA GLN A 179 -10.25 -42.49 1.13
C GLN A 179 -10.92 -42.56 2.50
N LYS A 180 -10.51 -41.69 3.44
CA LYS A 180 -11.01 -41.71 4.82
C LYS A 180 -12.28 -40.89 5.01
N TYR A 181 -12.37 -39.72 4.37
CA TYR A 181 -13.40 -38.71 4.63
C TYR A 181 -14.25 -38.35 3.40
N GLY A 182 -13.92 -38.84 2.20
CA GLY A 182 -14.60 -38.48 0.97
C GLY A 182 -13.94 -37.28 0.30
N ASP A 183 -14.49 -36.09 0.44
CA ASP A 183 -13.93 -34.89 -0.18
C ASP A 183 -12.93 -34.19 0.76
N VAL A 184 -11.92 -33.53 0.17
CA VAL A 184 -11.02 -32.64 0.92
C VAL A 184 -11.71 -31.28 1.13
N SER A 185 -12.01 -30.95 2.38
CA SER A 185 -12.75 -29.76 2.80
C SER A 185 -12.22 -29.24 4.14
N TRP A 186 -12.70 -28.09 4.63
CA TRP A 186 -12.34 -27.61 5.97
C TRP A 186 -12.74 -28.58 7.07
N GLU A 187 -13.86 -29.29 6.94
CA GLU A 187 -14.28 -30.32 7.87
C GLU A 187 -13.30 -31.51 7.89
N SER A 188 -12.90 -32.04 6.72
CA SER A 188 -11.94 -33.15 6.69
C SER A 188 -10.52 -32.73 7.08
N ILE A 189 -10.12 -31.48 6.79
CA ILE A 189 -8.87 -30.90 7.32
C ILE A 189 -8.93 -30.75 8.85
N HIS A 190 -10.05 -30.28 9.41
CA HIS A 190 -10.22 -30.18 10.86
C HIS A 190 -10.12 -31.56 11.52
N ALA A 191 -10.82 -32.56 10.98
CA ALA A 191 -10.74 -33.93 11.47
C ALA A 191 -9.30 -34.48 11.41
N ALA A 192 -8.55 -34.14 10.36
CA ALA A 192 -7.13 -34.50 10.25
C ALA A 192 -6.25 -33.74 11.26
N ALA A 193 -6.54 -32.46 11.52
CA ALA A 193 -5.82 -31.61 12.45
C ALA A 193 -5.89 -32.12 13.90
N ILE A 194 -7.04 -32.66 14.32
CA ILE A 194 -7.25 -33.16 15.68
C ILE A 194 -6.84 -34.64 15.88
N ALA A 195 -6.40 -35.33 14.81
CA ALA A 195 -5.98 -36.72 14.87
C ALA A 195 -4.64 -36.87 15.63
N LYS A 196 -4.72 -37.29 16.89
CA LYS A 196 -3.58 -37.38 17.81
C LYS A 196 -2.53 -38.41 17.39
N GLY A 197 -2.92 -39.42 16.61
CA GLY A 197 -2.01 -40.41 16.04
C GLY A 197 -1.35 -39.96 14.74
N GLY A 198 -1.64 -38.75 14.23
CA GLY A 198 -1.07 -38.22 13.00
C GLY A 198 -1.48 -39.02 11.75
N TRP A 199 -0.62 -39.00 10.73
CA TRP A 199 -0.86 -39.72 9.47
C TRP A 199 -1.14 -41.23 9.64
N PRO A 200 -0.50 -41.98 10.56
CA PRO A 200 -0.88 -43.37 10.84
C PRO A 200 -2.35 -43.57 11.19
N GLU A 201 -2.92 -42.72 12.05
CA GLU A 201 -4.34 -42.80 12.43
C GLU A 201 -5.23 -42.45 11.24
N LEU A 202 -4.76 -41.57 10.35
CA LEU A 202 -5.45 -41.18 9.11
C LEU A 202 -5.35 -42.25 8.01
N GLY A 203 -4.52 -43.29 8.17
CA GLY A 203 -4.28 -44.32 7.16
C GLY A 203 -3.12 -44.01 6.19
N GLY A 204 -2.32 -42.98 6.50
CA GLY A 204 -1.13 -42.60 5.76
C GLY A 204 0.16 -43.20 6.31
N ASP A 205 1.28 -42.84 5.67
CA ASP A 205 2.61 -43.33 6.05
C ASP A 205 3.06 -42.70 7.39
N ALA A 206 3.57 -43.54 8.29
CA ALA A 206 4.05 -43.12 9.60
C ALA A 206 5.23 -42.14 9.55
N SER A 207 6.05 -42.19 8.50
CA SER A 207 7.17 -41.27 8.31
C SER A 207 6.74 -39.81 8.10
N TRP A 208 5.47 -39.56 7.78
CA TRP A 208 4.94 -38.20 7.58
C TRP A 208 4.65 -37.48 8.90
N GLY A 209 4.58 -38.21 10.03
CA GLY A 209 4.35 -37.65 11.35
C GLY A 209 2.93 -37.13 11.55
N PHE A 210 2.79 -35.97 12.20
CA PHE A 210 1.50 -35.32 12.44
C PHE A 210 0.97 -34.60 11.19
N PHE A 211 -0.35 -34.49 11.10
CA PHE A 211 -0.96 -33.58 10.14
C PHE A 211 -0.53 -32.14 10.45
N LYS A 212 -0.22 -31.36 9.40
CA LYS A 212 0.17 -29.96 9.52
C LYS A 212 -0.61 -29.13 8.52
N LEU A 213 -1.28 -28.11 9.03
CA LEU A 213 -1.89 -27.07 8.23
C LEU A 213 -0.94 -25.87 8.14
N VAL A 214 -0.89 -25.22 6.99
CA VAL A 214 -0.10 -24.00 6.82
C VAL A 214 -1.05 -22.90 6.35
N VAL A 215 -1.35 -21.98 7.27
CA VAL A 215 -2.19 -20.81 7.01
C VAL A 215 -1.47 -19.60 7.61
N PRO A 216 -1.23 -18.53 6.83
CA PRO A 216 -0.61 -17.31 7.34
C PRO A 216 -1.44 -16.66 8.45
N ASN A 217 -0.82 -15.84 9.28
CA ASN A 217 -1.53 -15.14 10.35
C ASN A 217 -2.65 -14.21 9.78
N PRO A 218 -3.93 -14.45 10.10
CA PRO A 218 -5.05 -13.70 9.52
C PRO A 218 -5.09 -12.22 9.91
N SER A 219 -4.41 -11.82 10.99
CA SER A 219 -4.31 -10.41 11.40
C SER A 219 -3.23 -9.63 10.64
N LYS A 220 -2.35 -10.33 9.91
CA LYS A 220 -1.18 -9.75 9.23
C LYS A 220 -1.09 -10.09 7.76
N ASN A 221 -1.89 -11.03 7.28
CA ASN A 221 -1.86 -11.51 5.90
C ASN A 221 -3.27 -11.73 5.33
N VAL A 222 -3.52 -11.20 4.13
CA VAL A 222 -4.83 -11.30 3.47
C VAL A 222 -5.20 -12.74 3.10
N GLY A 223 -4.21 -13.57 2.73
CA GLY A 223 -4.42 -14.99 2.48
C GLY A 223 -4.86 -15.75 3.75
N GLY A 224 -4.27 -15.42 4.90
CA GLY A 224 -4.72 -15.91 6.20
C GLY A 224 -6.16 -15.50 6.53
N LEU A 225 -6.50 -14.23 6.28
CA LEU A 225 -7.87 -13.73 6.48
C LEU A 225 -8.87 -14.44 5.55
N ALA A 226 -8.53 -14.60 4.28
CA ALA A 226 -9.35 -15.32 3.30
C ALA A 226 -9.54 -16.79 3.71
N ALA A 227 -8.50 -17.45 4.24
CA ALA A 227 -8.57 -18.79 4.78
C ALA A 227 -9.60 -18.87 5.94
N MET A 228 -9.53 -17.95 6.90
CA MET A 228 -10.47 -17.91 8.02
C MET A 228 -11.92 -17.69 7.57
N ILE A 229 -12.15 -16.78 6.60
CA ILE A 229 -13.49 -16.53 6.03
C ILE A 229 -14.01 -17.77 5.29
N ALA A 230 -13.16 -18.45 4.52
CA ALA A 230 -13.54 -19.68 3.83
C ALA A 230 -13.89 -20.80 4.82
N ALA A 231 -13.12 -20.94 5.91
CA ALA A 231 -13.37 -21.92 6.96
C ALA A 231 -14.69 -21.66 7.68
N ALA A 232 -14.97 -20.40 8.04
CA ALA A 232 -16.27 -19.99 8.58
C ALA A 232 -17.40 -20.27 7.59
N GLY A 233 -17.16 -20.04 6.31
CA GLY A 233 -18.13 -20.29 5.25
C GLY A 233 -18.59 -21.74 5.20
N GLU A 234 -17.63 -22.67 5.28
CA GLU A 234 -17.95 -24.10 5.34
C GLU A 234 -18.60 -24.48 6.68
N PHE A 235 -18.06 -24.01 7.81
CA PHE A 235 -18.60 -24.29 9.15
C PHE A 235 -20.07 -23.91 9.30
N TYR A 236 -20.47 -22.76 8.74
CA TYR A 236 -21.86 -22.29 8.77
C TYR A 236 -22.70 -22.71 7.56
N GLY A 237 -22.09 -23.36 6.56
CA GLY A 237 -22.77 -23.76 5.33
C GLY A 237 -23.27 -22.60 4.46
N ARG A 238 -22.60 -21.43 4.50
CA ARG A 238 -23.01 -20.21 3.79
C ARG A 238 -21.82 -19.31 3.44
N THR A 239 -21.96 -18.45 2.44
CA THR A 239 -20.85 -17.59 1.97
C THR A 239 -20.89 -16.17 2.54
N ASP A 240 -21.97 -15.78 3.22
CA ASP A 240 -22.18 -14.47 3.83
C ASP A 240 -21.74 -14.48 5.31
N ILE A 241 -20.43 -14.36 5.53
CA ILE A 241 -19.85 -14.36 6.88
C ILE A 241 -19.73 -12.94 7.44
N SER A 242 -20.26 -12.74 8.65
CA SER A 242 -20.20 -11.47 9.38
C SER A 242 -19.20 -11.53 10.54
N VAL A 243 -18.89 -10.37 11.12
CA VAL A 243 -18.07 -10.28 12.35
C VAL A 243 -18.69 -11.08 13.49
N ALA A 244 -20.02 -11.07 13.62
CA ALA A 244 -20.71 -11.79 14.69
C ALA A 244 -20.47 -13.30 14.59
N ASP A 245 -20.45 -13.85 13.38
CA ASP A 245 -20.17 -15.27 13.12
C ASP A 245 -18.75 -15.64 13.57
N ILE A 246 -17.76 -14.83 13.19
CA ILE A 246 -16.37 -15.07 13.57
C ILE A 246 -16.19 -15.03 15.10
N THR A 247 -16.99 -14.24 15.82
CA THR A 247 -16.90 -14.13 17.29
C THR A 247 -17.71 -15.17 18.07
N GLN A 248 -18.44 -16.07 17.40
CA GLN A 248 -19.23 -17.09 18.09
C GLN A 248 -18.32 -18.09 18.84
N PRO A 249 -18.67 -18.48 20.08
CA PRO A 249 -17.86 -19.41 20.88
C PRO A 249 -17.60 -20.76 20.20
N ASP A 250 -18.61 -21.32 19.53
CA ASP A 250 -18.50 -22.65 18.91
C ASP A 250 -17.52 -22.65 17.73
N PHE A 251 -17.59 -21.62 16.88
CA PHE A 251 -16.64 -21.45 15.79
C PHE A 251 -15.23 -21.15 16.29
N GLN A 252 -15.09 -20.32 17.33
CA GLN A 252 -13.79 -20.05 17.96
C GLN A 252 -13.16 -21.31 18.53
N ALA A 253 -13.93 -22.19 19.18
CA ALA A 253 -13.43 -23.47 19.67
C ALA A 253 -12.95 -24.37 18.52
N TRP A 254 -13.78 -24.52 17.49
CA TRP A 254 -13.43 -25.29 16.28
C TRP A 254 -12.20 -24.72 15.56
N LEU A 255 -12.08 -23.39 15.49
CA LEU A 255 -10.93 -22.73 14.89
C LEU A 255 -9.66 -22.94 15.71
N VAL A 256 -9.73 -22.93 17.05
CA VAL A 256 -8.58 -23.25 17.91
C VAL A 256 -8.11 -24.69 17.68
N GLU A 257 -9.04 -25.64 17.52
CA GLU A 257 -8.71 -27.03 17.21
C GLU A 257 -8.03 -27.15 15.83
N LEU A 258 -8.58 -26.51 14.80
CA LEU A 258 -8.00 -26.45 13.46
C LEU A 258 -6.57 -25.85 13.48
N MET A 259 -6.43 -24.71 14.15
CA MET A 259 -5.18 -23.97 14.25
C MET A 259 -4.18 -24.67 15.16
N GLY A 260 -4.60 -25.61 16.01
CA GLY A 260 -3.71 -26.47 16.80
C GLY A 260 -2.74 -27.30 15.94
N ALA A 261 -3.11 -27.59 14.69
CA ALA A 261 -2.24 -28.26 13.72
C ALA A 261 -1.46 -27.29 12.83
N THR A 262 -1.62 -25.97 13.01
CA THR A 262 -0.91 -24.99 12.17
C THR A 262 0.54 -24.83 12.57
N THR A 263 1.41 -24.68 11.57
CA THR A 263 2.76 -24.12 11.77
C THR A 263 2.75 -22.71 11.20
N ASP A 264 3.04 -21.72 12.05
CA ASP A 264 3.18 -20.32 11.61
C ASP A 264 4.37 -20.22 10.65
N VAL A 265 4.10 -19.76 9.44
CA VAL A 265 5.12 -19.30 8.49
C VAL A 265 4.92 -17.79 8.43
N GLY A 266 5.74 -17.08 9.20
CA GLY A 266 5.52 -15.70 9.62
C GLY A 266 5.31 -14.66 8.53
#